data_AF-A0A4Q3V235-F1
#
_entry.id   AF-A0A4Q3V235-F1
#
_cell.length_a   1.000
_cell.length_b   1.000
_cell.length_c   1.000
_cell.angle_alpha   90.00
_cell.angle_beta   90.00
_cell.angle_gamma   90.00
#
_symmetry.space_group_name_H-M   'P 1'
#
loop_
_entity.id
_entity.type
_entity.pdbx_description
1 polymer ?
#
loop_
_entity_poly.entity_id
_entity_poly.type
_entity_poly.pdbx_seq_one_letter_code
_entity_poly.pdbx_strand_id
1 'polypeptide(L)'
;MAEQLLAYSERAVVAAGGSSEARRPGDRIPFHWPPHPVSYEFHLQPSDWREQACFEAHGETFPVSVAHTPHGVFARAETIWHEERGADLEEALENLRETSEPLFRRQIAMASALERPGRFTGQLRDLQPLDLIKLFYADDRDVAHEARVEIETHARQTDFLPGLLAVLRDTRHPNRRSAQWCVLDLFETLPLYVKNPLQEKEAVEAMKELLWTAENDYARAVYKAGVVLGGHIPYGYGAEALLEAIDAPSKYGRRSAIHGLYHVVEWIPTMRGRVVAALRHHARLEPDPQLREFAVQMSSDIERSADHVDEPVFPEER
;
A
#
# COMPACT_ATOMS: atom_id res chain seq x y z
N MET A 1 -14.94 14.86 2.33
CA MET A 1 -13.91 13.82 2.11
C MET A 1 -14.52 12.41 2.17
N ALA A 2 -15.02 11.92 3.31
CA ALA A 2 -15.57 10.56 3.41
C ALA A 2 -16.69 10.25 2.37
N GLU A 3 -17.68 11.12 2.23
CA GLU A 3 -18.75 10.97 1.22
C GLU A 3 -18.22 10.94 -0.22
N GLN A 4 -17.17 11.72 -0.50
CA GLN A 4 -16.55 11.77 -1.82
C GLN A 4 -15.77 10.49 -2.13
N LEU A 5 -15.13 9.89 -1.11
CA LEU A 5 -14.48 8.58 -1.23
C LEU A 5 -15.50 7.46 -1.41
N LEU A 6 -16.62 7.50 -0.69
CA LEU A 6 -17.70 6.54 -0.92
C LEU A 6 -18.21 6.62 -2.37
N ALA A 7 -18.48 7.83 -2.87
CA ALA A 7 -18.90 8.01 -4.25
C ALA A 7 -17.82 7.55 -5.25
N TYR A 8 -16.54 7.73 -4.93
CA TYR A 8 -15.42 7.21 -5.72
C TYR A 8 -15.42 5.67 -5.76
N SER A 9 -15.56 5.00 -4.61
CA SER A 9 -15.65 3.54 -4.53
C SER A 9 -16.85 2.98 -5.28
N GLU A 10 -18.00 3.64 -5.25
CA GLU A 10 -19.15 3.23 -6.08
C GLU A 10 -18.86 3.30 -7.58
N ARG A 11 -18.19 4.36 -8.05
CA ARG A 11 -17.80 4.48 -9.46
C ARG A 11 -16.78 3.41 -9.86
N ALA A 12 -15.84 3.07 -8.99
CA ALA A 12 -14.89 1.99 -9.21
C ALA A 12 -15.60 0.62 -9.31
N VAL A 13 -16.63 0.37 -8.49
CA VAL A 13 -17.47 -0.84 -8.58
C VAL A 13 -18.21 -0.90 -9.91
N VAL A 14 -18.81 0.21 -10.37
CA VAL A 14 -19.46 0.28 -11.68
C VAL A 14 -18.46 -0.01 -12.81
N ALA A 15 -17.26 0.58 -12.76
CA ALA A 15 -16.20 0.34 -13.73
C ALA A 15 -15.70 -1.13 -13.71
N ALA A 16 -15.79 -1.80 -12.56
CA ALA A 16 -15.48 -3.22 -12.40
C ALA A 16 -16.66 -4.16 -12.75
N GLY A 17 -17.64 -3.68 -13.52
CA GLY A 17 -18.81 -4.50 -13.95
C GLY A 17 -19.78 -4.80 -12.81
N GLY A 18 -19.79 -3.99 -11.75
CA GLY A 18 -20.62 -4.19 -10.56
C GLY A 18 -19.98 -5.08 -9.48
N SER A 19 -18.77 -5.59 -9.70
CA SER A 19 -18.08 -6.40 -8.69
C SER A 19 -17.47 -5.54 -7.58
N SER A 20 -17.71 -5.95 -6.33
CA SER A 20 -17.09 -5.41 -5.12
C SER A 20 -16.07 -6.37 -4.50
N GLU A 21 -15.73 -7.45 -5.19
CA GLU A 21 -14.75 -8.43 -4.70
C GLU A 21 -13.36 -7.77 -4.58
N ALA A 22 -12.65 -8.07 -3.49
CA ALA A 22 -11.29 -7.57 -3.31
C ALA A 22 -10.37 -8.22 -4.35
N ARG A 23 -9.54 -7.43 -5.01
CA ARG A 23 -8.48 -7.93 -5.87
C ARG A 23 -7.23 -8.18 -5.04
N ARG A 24 -6.56 -9.31 -5.27
CA ARG A 24 -5.22 -9.56 -4.72
C ARG A 24 -4.27 -8.56 -5.38
N PRO A 25 -3.72 -7.60 -4.64
CA PRO A 25 -2.77 -6.67 -5.23
C PRO A 25 -1.46 -7.43 -5.44
N GLY A 26 -0.73 -7.11 -6.52
CA GLY A 26 0.57 -7.74 -6.80
C GLY A 26 1.64 -7.41 -5.76
N ASP A 27 2.87 -7.81 -6.03
CA ASP A 27 4.00 -7.36 -5.22
C ASP A 27 4.39 -5.93 -5.57
N ARG A 28 5.04 -5.25 -4.62
CA ARG A 28 5.68 -3.97 -4.89
C ARG A 28 6.94 -4.19 -5.73
N ILE A 29 7.13 -3.36 -6.74
CA ILE A 29 8.29 -3.33 -7.61
C ILE A 29 8.87 -1.91 -7.50
N PRO A 30 9.93 -1.71 -6.70
CA PRO A 30 10.52 -0.39 -6.52
C PRO A 30 10.77 0.32 -7.85
N PHE A 31 10.13 1.48 -7.99
CA PHE A 31 10.26 2.30 -9.18
C PHE A 31 11.38 3.31 -8.98
N HIS A 32 12.33 3.32 -9.90
CA HIS A 32 13.45 4.27 -9.90
C HIS A 32 13.42 5.05 -11.20
N TRP A 33 13.26 6.37 -11.08
CA TRP A 33 13.23 7.27 -12.22
C TRP A 33 13.81 8.65 -11.84
N PRO A 34 14.55 9.31 -12.73
CA PRO A 34 15.04 8.80 -14.02
C PRO A 34 16.08 7.67 -13.85
N PRO A 35 16.21 6.77 -14.84
CA PRO A 35 17.29 5.79 -14.85
C PRO A 35 18.66 6.46 -15.08
N HIS A 36 19.74 5.71 -14.91
CA HIS A 36 21.08 6.22 -15.22
C HIS A 36 21.16 6.59 -16.72
N PRO A 37 21.53 7.83 -17.09
CA PRO A 37 21.60 8.22 -18.49
C PRO A 37 22.71 7.45 -19.21
N VAL A 38 22.35 6.62 -20.19
CA VAL A 38 23.33 5.81 -20.94
C VAL A 38 24.40 6.68 -21.62
N SER A 39 24.10 7.93 -21.97
CA SER A 39 25.07 8.84 -22.58
C SER A 39 26.28 9.16 -21.68
N TYR A 40 26.14 9.04 -20.36
CA TYR A 40 27.21 9.32 -19.39
C TYR A 40 28.32 8.27 -19.48
N GLU A 41 27.96 7.00 -19.72
CA GLU A 41 28.89 5.88 -19.86
C GLU A 41 29.82 6.04 -21.07
N PHE A 42 29.38 6.78 -22.09
CA PHE A 42 30.11 7.02 -23.34
C PHE A 42 30.61 8.46 -23.49
N HIS A 43 30.48 9.27 -22.44
CA HIS A 43 30.97 10.66 -22.39
C HIS A 43 30.46 11.58 -23.52
N LEU A 44 29.23 11.38 -23.97
CA LEU A 44 28.62 12.24 -24.99
C LEU A 44 28.56 13.70 -24.50
N GLN A 45 28.95 14.61 -25.38
CA GLN A 45 28.91 16.04 -25.13
C GLN A 45 27.58 16.62 -25.62
N PRO A 46 27.15 17.78 -25.09
CA PRO A 46 25.97 18.48 -25.61
C PRO A 46 26.02 18.72 -27.13
N SER A 47 27.22 18.90 -27.70
CA SER A 47 27.43 19.11 -29.14
C SER A 47 27.18 17.89 -30.04
N ASP A 48 27.03 16.71 -29.46
CA ASP A 48 26.85 15.46 -30.22
C ASP A 48 25.40 15.23 -30.63
N TRP A 49 24.46 15.90 -29.97
CA TRP A 49 23.02 15.81 -30.18
C TRP A 49 22.57 16.77 -31.27
N ARG A 50 22.69 16.34 -32.53
CA ARG A 50 22.51 17.20 -33.71
C ARG A 50 21.25 16.92 -34.50
N GLU A 51 20.69 15.73 -34.33
CA GLU A 51 19.50 15.28 -35.04
C GLU A 51 18.29 15.26 -34.13
N GLN A 52 17.11 15.26 -34.74
CA GLN A 52 15.82 15.23 -34.07
C GLN A 52 14.97 14.12 -34.68
N ALA A 53 14.27 13.38 -33.83
CA ALA A 53 13.31 12.34 -34.18
C ALA A 53 12.09 12.46 -33.26
N CYS A 54 11.17 11.52 -33.39
CA CYS A 54 10.10 11.34 -32.42
C CYS A 54 9.79 9.85 -32.25
N PHE A 55 9.21 9.50 -31.11
CA PHE A 55 8.52 8.23 -30.94
C PHE A 55 7.11 8.45 -30.40
N GLU A 56 6.23 7.49 -30.64
CA GLU A 56 4.84 7.53 -30.16
C GLU A 56 4.63 6.44 -29.11
N ALA A 57 4.01 6.82 -27.99
CA ALA A 57 3.61 5.89 -26.94
C ALA A 57 2.33 6.39 -26.26
N HIS A 58 1.40 5.47 -25.98
CA HIS A 58 0.15 5.76 -25.28
C HIS A 58 -0.67 6.94 -25.86
N GLY A 59 -0.59 7.15 -27.18
CA GLY A 59 -1.31 8.22 -27.89
C GLY A 59 -0.64 9.60 -27.80
N GLU A 60 0.59 9.68 -27.28
CA GLU A 60 1.42 10.89 -27.24
C GLU A 60 2.65 10.74 -28.14
N THR A 61 3.05 11.84 -28.79
CA THR A 61 4.30 11.93 -29.57
C THR A 61 5.36 12.67 -28.76
N PHE A 62 6.51 12.04 -28.56
CA PHE A 62 7.62 12.57 -27.77
C PHE A 62 8.75 13.03 -28.69
N PRO A 63 9.23 14.29 -28.56
CA PRO A 63 10.41 14.74 -29.30
C PRO A 63 11.66 14.06 -28.75
N VAL A 64 12.54 13.63 -29.65
CA VAL A 64 13.78 12.91 -29.34
C VAL A 64 14.97 13.62 -29.97
N SER A 65 15.97 13.94 -29.17
CA SER A 65 17.28 14.34 -29.69
C SER A 65 18.13 13.11 -29.98
N VAL A 66 18.88 13.15 -31.09
CA VAL A 66 19.66 12.00 -31.58
C VAL A 66 21.14 12.37 -31.72
N ALA A 67 22.01 11.48 -31.25
CA ALA A 67 23.47 11.57 -31.39
C ALA A 67 24.02 10.29 -32.04
N HIS A 68 24.85 10.48 -33.07
CA HIS A 68 25.55 9.39 -33.77
C HIS A 68 27.01 9.33 -33.33
N THR A 69 27.45 8.16 -32.86
CA THR A 69 28.81 7.97 -32.35
C THR A 69 29.42 6.67 -32.89
N PRO A 70 30.74 6.46 -32.74
CA PRO A 70 31.35 5.15 -33.01
C PRO A 70 30.82 4.01 -32.16
N HIS A 71 30.10 4.30 -31.06
CA HIS A 71 29.55 3.32 -30.13
C HIS A 71 28.06 3.03 -30.37
N GLY A 72 27.45 3.62 -31.40
CA GLY A 72 26.03 3.46 -31.74
C GLY A 72 25.28 4.79 -31.82
N VAL A 73 23.96 4.66 -31.94
CA VAL A 73 23.02 5.79 -31.99
C VAL A 73 22.34 5.93 -30.64
N PHE A 74 22.31 7.16 -30.14
CA PHE A 74 21.70 7.51 -28.85
C PHE A 74 20.46 8.33 -29.10
N ALA A 75 19.37 7.98 -28.42
CA ALA A 75 18.09 8.66 -28.47
C ALA A 75 17.76 9.19 -27.06
N ARG A 76 17.48 10.49 -26.95
CA ARG A 76 17.10 11.15 -25.69
C ARG A 76 15.74 11.80 -25.81
N ALA A 77 14.82 11.45 -24.91
CA ALA A 77 13.56 12.16 -24.70
C ALA A 77 13.61 12.96 -23.39
N GLU A 78 13.91 14.25 -23.50
CA GLU A 78 14.02 15.15 -22.34
C GLU A 78 12.70 15.29 -21.56
N THR A 79 11.57 15.20 -22.25
CA THR A 79 10.22 15.34 -21.65
C THR A 79 9.88 14.24 -20.66
N ILE A 80 10.53 13.08 -20.77
CA ILE A 80 10.40 11.95 -19.83
C ILE A 80 11.70 11.65 -19.10
N TRP A 81 12.76 12.44 -19.32
CA TRP A 81 14.06 12.27 -18.66
C TRP A 81 14.68 10.88 -18.91
N HIS A 82 14.58 10.40 -20.15
CA HIS A 82 15.07 9.07 -20.55
C HIS A 82 15.98 9.12 -21.76
N GLU A 83 16.92 8.19 -21.80
CA GLU A 83 17.88 8.02 -22.88
C GLU A 83 18.15 6.54 -23.12
N GLU A 84 18.25 6.14 -24.38
CA GLU A 84 18.62 4.77 -24.76
C GLU A 84 19.60 4.76 -25.93
N ARG A 85 20.27 3.61 -26.09
CA ARG A 85 21.25 3.35 -27.16
C ARG A 85 20.77 2.19 -28.04
N GLY A 86 21.00 2.31 -29.34
CA GLY A 86 20.82 1.24 -30.33
C GLY A 86 21.99 1.19 -31.31
N ALA A 87 22.04 0.14 -32.15
CA ALA A 87 22.97 0.08 -33.27
C ALA A 87 22.62 1.12 -34.35
N ASP A 88 21.32 1.41 -34.51
CA ASP A 88 20.79 2.46 -35.37
C ASP A 88 19.66 3.25 -34.67
N LEU A 89 19.09 4.22 -35.38
CA LEU A 89 18.04 5.08 -34.85
C LEU A 89 16.74 4.30 -34.56
N GLU A 90 16.40 3.30 -35.38
CA GLU A 90 15.17 2.52 -35.20
C GLU A 90 15.26 1.69 -33.91
N GLU A 91 16.39 1.00 -33.71
CA GLU A 91 16.66 0.26 -32.48
C GLU A 91 16.72 1.17 -31.25
N ALA A 92 17.36 2.35 -31.36
CA ALA A 92 17.44 3.29 -30.24
C ALA A 92 16.05 3.82 -29.82
N LEU A 93 15.16 4.11 -30.78
CA LEU A 93 13.79 4.55 -30.50
C LEU A 93 12.92 3.42 -29.94
N GLU A 94 13.10 2.20 -30.44
CA GLU A 94 12.39 1.03 -29.92
C GLU A 94 12.81 0.72 -28.48
N ASN A 95 14.11 0.70 -28.20
CA ASN A 95 14.64 0.55 -26.85
C ASN A 95 14.07 1.64 -25.92
N LEU A 96 14.07 2.90 -26.36
CA LEU A 96 13.51 4.03 -25.60
C LEU A 96 12.02 3.82 -25.28
N ARG A 97 11.24 3.30 -26.23
CA ARG A 97 9.82 2.99 -26.07
C ARG A 97 9.57 1.86 -25.08
N GLU A 98 10.31 0.75 -25.20
CA GLU A 98 10.15 -0.41 -24.33
C GLU A 98 10.56 -0.11 -22.88
N THR A 99 11.70 0.56 -22.70
CA THR A 99 12.29 0.84 -21.38
C THR A 99 11.61 2.00 -20.64
N SER A 100 10.87 2.86 -21.34
CA SER A 100 10.04 3.90 -20.72
C SER A 100 8.65 3.41 -20.28
N GLU A 101 8.25 2.20 -20.67
CA GLU A 101 6.95 1.62 -20.33
C GLU A 101 6.64 1.60 -18.81
N PRO A 102 7.60 1.32 -17.90
CA PRO A 102 7.34 1.40 -16.47
C PRO A 102 6.91 2.80 -15.99
N LEU A 103 7.51 3.87 -16.55
CA LEU A 103 7.10 5.24 -16.25
C LEU A 103 5.65 5.46 -16.72
N PHE A 104 5.33 5.06 -17.96
CA PHE A 104 4.00 5.28 -18.51
C PHE A 104 2.92 4.53 -17.74
N ARG A 105 3.14 3.24 -17.42
CA ARG A 105 2.21 2.45 -16.60
C ARG A 105 1.93 3.13 -15.27
N ARG A 106 2.98 3.61 -14.60
CA ARG A 106 2.85 4.33 -13.33
C ARG A 106 2.02 5.62 -13.48
N GLN A 107 2.34 6.45 -14.48
CA GLN A 107 1.62 7.71 -14.70
C GLN A 107 0.16 7.49 -15.14
N ILE A 108 -0.13 6.41 -15.87
CA ILE A 108 -1.49 6.01 -16.26
C ILE A 108 -2.26 5.47 -15.04
N ALA A 109 -1.63 4.65 -14.21
CA ALA A 109 -2.23 4.16 -12.96
C ALA A 109 -2.61 5.32 -12.02
N MET A 110 -1.71 6.31 -11.87
CA MET A 110 -1.99 7.56 -11.14
C MET A 110 -3.17 8.32 -11.75
N ALA A 111 -3.17 8.55 -13.07
CA ALA A 111 -4.26 9.26 -13.73
C ALA A 111 -5.61 8.54 -13.60
N SER A 112 -5.60 7.22 -13.75
CA SER A 112 -6.79 6.38 -13.60
C SER A 112 -7.36 6.47 -12.18
N ALA A 113 -6.52 6.33 -11.15
CA ALA A 113 -6.94 6.48 -9.76
C ALA A 113 -7.47 7.88 -9.45
N LEU A 114 -6.92 8.92 -10.09
CA LEU A 114 -7.37 10.31 -9.98
C LEU A 114 -8.60 10.64 -10.84
N GLU A 115 -9.13 9.67 -11.61
CA GLU A 115 -10.25 9.84 -12.55
C GLU A 115 -9.94 10.88 -13.65
N ARG A 116 -8.70 10.90 -14.14
CA ARG A 116 -8.20 11.81 -15.18
C ARG A 116 -7.84 11.03 -16.45
N PRO A 117 -8.08 11.60 -17.64
CA PRO A 117 -7.65 10.98 -18.90
C PRO A 117 -6.13 11.08 -19.09
N GLY A 118 -5.57 10.17 -19.89
CA GLY A 118 -4.15 10.17 -20.25
C GLY A 118 -3.24 9.77 -19.09
N ARG A 119 -2.09 10.44 -18.98
CA ARG A 119 -1.07 10.17 -17.95
C ARG A 119 -0.94 11.33 -16.97
N PHE A 120 -0.58 11.03 -15.73
CA PHE A 120 -0.30 12.03 -14.71
C PHE A 120 1.14 12.55 -14.84
N THR A 121 1.31 13.85 -15.03
CA THR A 121 2.62 14.51 -15.22
C THR A 121 2.95 15.53 -14.12
N GLY A 122 2.08 15.65 -13.11
CA GLY A 122 2.26 16.58 -11.99
C GLY A 122 3.15 16.00 -10.90
N GLN A 123 3.24 16.73 -9.78
CA GLN A 123 3.93 16.27 -8.57
C GLN A 123 2.88 15.86 -7.53
N LEU A 124 3.13 14.77 -6.79
CA LEU A 124 2.18 14.26 -5.80
C LEU A 124 1.94 15.26 -4.67
N ARG A 125 2.98 15.97 -4.21
CA ARG A 125 2.88 17.02 -3.18
C ARG A 125 1.92 18.17 -3.51
N ASP A 126 1.60 18.37 -4.79
CA ASP A 126 0.69 19.42 -5.24
C ASP A 126 -0.78 18.94 -5.28
N LEU A 127 -1.02 17.65 -5.04
CA LEU A 127 -2.36 17.08 -4.98
C LEU A 127 -3.09 17.49 -3.71
N GLN A 128 -4.41 17.67 -3.83
CA GLN A 128 -5.27 17.89 -2.67
C GLN A 128 -5.36 16.61 -1.83
N PRO A 129 -5.66 16.71 -0.52
CA PRO A 129 -5.73 15.54 0.37
C PRO A 129 -6.62 14.39 -0.15
N LEU A 130 -7.78 14.71 -0.74
CA LEU A 130 -8.66 13.70 -1.33
C LEU A 130 -7.98 12.95 -2.49
N ASP A 131 -7.26 13.66 -3.35
CA ASP A 131 -6.59 13.09 -4.52
C ASP A 131 -5.42 12.19 -4.09
N LEU A 132 -4.66 12.57 -3.05
CA LEU A 132 -3.65 11.71 -2.44
C LEU A 132 -4.26 10.41 -1.89
N ILE A 133 -5.42 10.49 -1.22
CA ILE A 133 -6.09 9.28 -0.71
C ILE A 133 -6.64 8.42 -1.86
N LYS A 134 -7.11 9.00 -2.97
CA LYS A 134 -7.53 8.20 -4.14
C LYS A 134 -6.40 7.33 -4.69
N LEU A 135 -5.16 7.82 -4.65
CA LEU A 135 -3.99 7.05 -5.10
C LEU A 135 -3.73 5.79 -4.28
N PHE A 136 -4.25 5.69 -3.04
CA PHE A 136 -4.21 4.44 -2.26
C PHE A 136 -4.94 3.27 -2.94
N TYR A 137 -5.91 3.59 -3.80
CA TYR A 137 -6.70 2.64 -4.55
C TYR A 137 -6.15 2.35 -5.95
N ALA A 138 -4.97 2.86 -6.29
CA ALA A 138 -4.28 2.49 -7.53
C ALA A 138 -4.07 0.97 -7.62
N ASP A 139 -4.11 0.45 -8.85
CA ASP A 139 -3.80 -0.94 -9.15
C ASP A 139 -2.29 -1.24 -8.97
N ASP A 140 -1.44 -0.26 -9.26
CA ASP A 140 -0.03 -0.25 -8.92
C ASP A 140 0.17 0.10 -7.43
N ARG A 141 0.72 -0.86 -6.67
CA ARG A 141 0.98 -0.68 -5.23
C ARG A 141 2.07 0.35 -4.93
N ASP A 142 3.01 0.58 -5.84
CA ASP A 142 4.02 1.60 -5.60
C ASP A 142 3.46 3.00 -5.78
N VAL A 143 2.40 3.19 -6.58
CA VAL A 143 1.65 4.46 -6.62
C VAL A 143 0.99 4.72 -5.26
N ALA A 144 0.33 3.70 -4.70
CA ALA A 144 -0.27 3.80 -3.36
C ALA A 144 0.80 4.07 -2.28
N HIS A 145 1.97 3.42 -2.38
CA HIS A 145 3.08 3.65 -1.45
C HIS A 145 3.66 5.06 -1.53
N GLU A 146 3.89 5.61 -2.72
CA GLU A 146 4.37 7.00 -2.86
C GLU A 146 3.37 8.00 -2.30
N ALA A 147 2.07 7.84 -2.59
CA ALA A 147 1.04 8.68 -2.01
C ALA A 147 1.04 8.62 -0.47
N ARG A 148 1.33 7.44 0.09
CA ARG A 148 1.45 7.26 1.54
C ARG A 148 2.67 8.02 2.10
N VAL A 149 3.82 7.95 1.43
CA VAL A 149 5.03 8.74 1.79
C VAL A 149 4.73 10.24 1.79
N GLU A 150 3.98 10.71 0.78
CA GLU A 150 3.60 12.13 0.68
C GLU A 150 2.64 12.55 1.80
N ILE A 151 1.68 11.70 2.19
CA ILE A 151 0.79 11.97 3.33
C ILE A 151 1.56 11.95 4.66
N GLU A 152 2.49 11.02 4.82
CA GLU A 152 3.35 10.91 6.01
C GLU A 152 4.17 12.19 6.23
N THR A 153 4.64 12.85 5.17
CA THR A 153 5.44 14.08 5.27
C THR A 153 4.63 15.37 5.20
N HIS A 154 3.30 15.28 5.09
CA HIS A 154 2.43 16.45 4.89
C HIS A 154 2.33 17.33 6.15
N ALA A 155 2.38 18.66 6.01
CA ALA A 155 2.33 19.59 7.16
C ALA A 155 1.00 19.57 7.96
N ARG A 156 -0.06 19.01 7.38
CA ARG A 156 -1.41 18.95 7.98
C ARG A 156 -1.97 17.52 8.03
N GLN A 157 -1.24 16.59 8.67
CA GLN A 157 -1.62 15.18 8.77
C GLN A 157 -3.05 14.96 9.32
N THR A 158 -3.49 15.79 10.28
CA THR A 158 -4.84 15.65 10.86
C THR A 158 -5.99 15.88 9.88
N ASP A 159 -5.75 16.54 8.74
CA ASP A 159 -6.78 16.80 7.74
C ASP A 159 -7.15 15.53 6.95
N PHE A 160 -6.31 14.50 7.00
CA PHE A 160 -6.52 13.23 6.32
C PHE A 160 -7.40 12.26 7.10
N LEU A 161 -7.50 12.39 8.42
CA LEU A 161 -8.17 11.42 9.28
C LEU A 161 -9.57 11.00 8.78
N PRO A 162 -10.49 11.92 8.39
CA PRO A 162 -11.80 11.50 7.90
C PRO A 162 -11.75 10.61 6.66
N GLY A 163 -10.78 10.81 5.78
CA GLY A 163 -10.59 9.99 4.60
C GLY A 163 -9.90 8.66 4.93
N LEU A 164 -8.90 8.66 5.82
CA LEU A 164 -8.23 7.45 6.29
C LEU A 164 -9.21 6.48 6.97
N LEU A 165 -10.13 7.00 7.80
CA LEU A 165 -11.20 6.20 8.42
C LEU A 165 -12.18 5.64 7.39
N ALA A 166 -12.50 6.41 6.35
CA ALA A 166 -13.35 5.94 5.26
C ALA A 166 -12.70 4.79 4.48
N VAL A 167 -11.38 4.84 4.24
CA VAL A 167 -10.63 3.76 3.60
C VAL A 167 -10.62 2.49 4.45
N LEU A 168 -10.42 2.59 5.77
CA LEU A 168 -10.48 1.41 6.66
C LEU A 168 -11.84 0.71 6.60
N ARG A 169 -12.92 1.50 6.55
CA ARG A 169 -14.31 1.02 6.50
C ARG A 169 -14.78 0.63 5.09
N ASP A 170 -13.96 0.82 4.06
CA ASP A 170 -14.33 0.49 2.69
C ASP A 170 -14.38 -1.02 2.50
N THR A 171 -15.57 -1.53 2.19
CA THR A 171 -15.82 -2.95 1.88
C THR A 171 -16.07 -3.19 0.39
N ARG A 172 -16.07 -2.14 -0.43
CA ARG A 172 -16.62 -2.16 -1.79
C ARG A 172 -15.58 -1.98 -2.86
N HIS A 173 -14.61 -1.08 -2.68
CA HIS A 173 -13.63 -0.82 -3.73
C HIS A 173 -12.79 -2.09 -4.02
N PRO A 174 -12.60 -2.50 -5.30
CA PRO A 174 -11.83 -3.70 -5.63
C PRO A 174 -10.40 -3.68 -5.07
N ASN A 175 -9.72 -2.53 -5.15
CA ASN A 175 -8.36 -2.34 -4.64
C ASN A 175 -8.27 -1.94 -3.14
N ARG A 176 -9.36 -2.08 -2.36
CA ARG A 176 -9.43 -1.61 -0.95
C ARG A 176 -8.31 -2.15 -0.05
N ARG A 177 -7.80 -3.36 -0.31
CA ARG A 177 -6.78 -3.99 0.55
C ARG A 177 -5.42 -3.31 0.48
N SER A 178 -5.02 -2.83 -0.70
CA SER A 178 -3.84 -1.98 -0.85
C SER A 178 -4.03 -0.67 -0.09
N ALA A 179 -5.22 -0.07 -0.22
CA ALA A 179 -5.52 1.19 0.42
C ALA A 179 -5.56 1.10 1.96
N GLN A 180 -6.21 0.07 2.49
CA GLN A 180 -6.25 -0.23 3.91
C GLN A 180 -4.84 -0.46 4.47
N TRP A 181 -3.97 -1.18 3.76
CA TRP A 181 -2.57 -1.33 4.16
C TRP A 181 -1.85 0.02 4.28
N CYS A 182 -2.01 0.92 3.30
CA CYS A 182 -1.42 2.26 3.35
C CYS A 182 -1.90 3.07 4.57
N VAL A 183 -3.20 3.01 4.90
CA VAL A 183 -3.72 3.68 6.10
C VAL A 183 -3.13 3.11 7.37
N LEU A 184 -3.05 1.79 7.48
CA LEU A 184 -2.49 1.13 8.66
C LEU A 184 -1.02 1.45 8.85
N ASP A 185 -0.26 1.60 7.77
CA ASP A 185 1.14 2.05 7.81
C ASP A 185 1.26 3.49 8.35
N LEU A 186 0.36 4.40 7.94
CA LEU A 186 0.30 5.74 8.54
C LEU A 186 -0.09 5.67 10.04
N PHE A 187 -1.00 4.78 10.41
CA PHE A 187 -1.49 4.64 11.79
C PHE A 187 -0.49 4.00 12.77
N GLU A 188 0.66 3.53 12.31
CA GLU A 188 1.81 3.26 13.19
C GLU A 188 2.24 4.50 14.00
N THR A 189 1.93 5.69 13.48
CA THR A 189 2.11 6.99 14.16
C THR A 189 0.77 7.71 14.36
N LEU A 190 -0.29 6.96 14.70
CA LEU A 190 -1.67 7.46 14.87
C LEU A 190 -1.80 8.82 15.59
N PRO A 191 -1.04 9.14 16.68
CA PRO A 191 -1.09 10.45 17.33
C PRO A 191 -0.87 11.66 16.41
N LEU A 192 -0.20 11.48 15.25
CA LEU A 192 0.00 12.54 14.26
C LEU A 192 -1.28 12.89 13.47
N TYR A 193 -2.26 11.98 13.43
CA TYR A 193 -3.48 12.11 12.64
C TYR A 193 -4.71 12.50 13.47
N VAL A 194 -4.65 12.27 14.79
CA VAL A 194 -5.78 12.53 15.71
C VAL A 194 -5.56 13.80 16.53
N LYS A 195 -6.64 14.50 16.85
CA LYS A 195 -6.63 15.73 17.65
C LYS A 195 -7.04 15.50 19.11
N ASN A 196 -7.70 14.38 19.40
CA ASN A 196 -8.23 14.08 20.73
C ASN A 196 -8.49 12.56 20.91
N PRO A 197 -8.71 12.10 22.16
CA PRO A 197 -8.94 10.68 22.45
C PRO A 197 -10.21 10.07 21.81
N LEU A 198 -11.22 10.87 21.45
CA LEU A 198 -12.40 10.35 20.76
C LEU A 198 -12.07 9.93 19.33
N GLN A 199 -11.22 10.70 18.65
CA GLN A 199 -10.74 10.38 17.31
C GLN A 199 -9.80 9.16 17.30
N GLU A 200 -8.95 9.05 18.33
CA GLU A 200 -8.13 7.85 18.53
C GLU A 200 -8.99 6.61 18.71
N LYS A 201 -10.02 6.69 19.57
CA LYS A 201 -10.99 5.61 19.75
C LYS A 201 -11.70 5.26 18.45
N GLU A 202 -12.10 6.26 17.66
CA GLU A 202 -12.75 6.03 16.36
C GLU A 202 -11.83 5.27 15.38
N ALA A 203 -10.54 5.62 15.35
CA ALA A 203 -9.54 4.92 14.53
C ALA A 203 -9.34 3.47 14.99
N VAL A 204 -9.25 3.23 16.30
CA VAL A 204 -9.15 1.88 16.87
C VAL A 204 -10.39 1.04 16.52
N GLU A 205 -11.59 1.61 16.64
CA GLU A 205 -12.81 0.91 16.27
C GLU A 205 -12.86 0.58 14.77
N ALA A 206 -12.39 1.48 13.90
CA ALA A 206 -12.29 1.19 12.47
C ALA A 206 -11.30 0.05 12.15
N MET A 207 -10.16 -0.02 12.84
CA MET A 207 -9.21 -1.14 12.71
C MET A 207 -9.80 -2.45 13.28
N LYS A 208 -10.50 -2.39 14.40
CA LYS A 208 -11.21 -3.55 14.98
C LYS A 208 -12.28 -4.07 14.02
N GLU A 209 -13.07 -3.19 13.41
CA GLU A 209 -14.10 -3.55 12.42
C GLU A 209 -13.48 -4.24 11.19
N LEU A 210 -12.31 -3.76 10.73
CA LEU A 210 -11.54 -4.41 9.67
C LEU A 210 -11.13 -5.84 10.05
N LEU A 211 -10.62 -6.06 11.27
CA LEU A 211 -10.35 -7.41 11.77
C LEU A 211 -11.62 -8.25 11.82
N TRP A 212 -12.71 -7.68 12.35
CA TRP A 212 -13.95 -8.39 12.62
C TRP A 212 -14.62 -8.96 11.36
N THR A 213 -14.61 -8.16 10.29
CA THR A 213 -15.39 -8.42 9.07
C THR A 213 -14.57 -8.98 7.90
N ALA A 214 -13.25 -9.18 8.08
CA ALA A 214 -12.38 -9.55 6.98
C ALA A 214 -12.72 -10.89 6.30
N GLU A 215 -12.91 -10.85 4.98
CA GLU A 215 -13.16 -12.05 4.15
C GLU A 215 -11.88 -12.66 3.56
N ASN A 216 -10.79 -11.89 3.56
CA ASN A 216 -9.47 -12.24 3.05
C ASN A 216 -8.42 -11.34 3.73
N ASP A 217 -7.14 -11.71 3.60
CA ASP A 217 -6.00 -10.93 4.06
C ASP A 217 -5.05 -10.54 2.91
N TYR A 218 -5.61 -10.11 1.77
CA TYR A 218 -4.77 -9.64 0.66
C TYR A 218 -3.95 -8.42 1.03
N ALA A 219 -2.76 -8.32 0.44
CA ALA A 219 -1.70 -7.39 0.87
C ALA A 219 -1.32 -7.49 2.35
N ARG A 220 -1.82 -8.50 3.10
CA ARG A 220 -1.64 -8.64 4.56
C ARG A 220 -2.28 -7.51 5.37
N ALA A 221 -3.28 -6.81 4.82
CA ALA A 221 -3.91 -5.66 5.47
C ALA A 221 -4.55 -6.00 6.84
N VAL A 222 -5.18 -7.15 6.98
CA VAL A 222 -5.79 -7.59 8.24
C VAL A 222 -4.70 -7.92 9.25
N TYR A 223 -3.64 -8.60 8.83
CA TYR A 223 -2.44 -8.81 9.65
C TYR A 223 -1.86 -7.49 10.18
N LYS A 224 -1.65 -6.51 9.30
CA LYS A 224 -1.11 -5.20 9.67
C LYS A 224 -1.99 -4.50 10.71
N ALA A 225 -3.31 -4.64 10.65
CA ALA A 225 -4.19 -4.04 11.66
C ALA A 225 -3.95 -4.62 13.06
N GLY A 226 -3.69 -5.92 13.17
CA GLY A 226 -3.28 -6.55 14.45
C GLY A 226 -1.95 -6.04 14.95
N VAL A 227 -0.96 -5.90 14.05
CA VAL A 227 0.36 -5.34 14.37
C VAL A 227 0.26 -3.90 14.84
N VAL A 228 -0.52 -3.04 14.18
CA VAL A 228 -0.70 -1.64 14.61
C VAL A 228 -1.35 -1.59 15.98
N LEU A 229 -2.47 -2.30 16.18
CA LEU A 229 -3.19 -2.32 17.45
C LEU A 229 -2.35 -2.85 18.62
N GLY A 230 -1.51 -3.85 18.39
CA GLY A 230 -0.72 -4.52 19.43
C GLY A 230 0.69 -3.97 19.62
N GLY A 231 1.31 -3.46 18.56
CA GLY A 231 2.70 -3.04 18.54
C GLY A 231 2.92 -1.52 18.54
N HIS A 232 1.96 -0.75 18.02
CA HIS A 232 2.12 0.71 17.89
C HIS A 232 1.19 1.50 18.80
N ILE A 233 -0.04 1.01 19.00
CA ILE A 233 -1.02 1.62 19.91
C ILE A 233 -1.59 0.62 20.94
N PRO A 234 -0.74 -0.21 21.60
CA PRO A 234 -1.24 -1.16 22.60
C PRO A 234 -1.86 -0.45 23.81
N TYR A 235 -1.38 0.76 24.11
CA TYR A 235 -1.89 1.59 25.18
C TYR A 235 -3.25 2.20 24.81
N GLY A 236 -4.13 2.36 25.80
CA GLY A 236 -5.47 2.90 25.58
C GLY A 236 -6.44 1.81 25.11
N TYR A 237 -6.87 1.87 23.84
CA TYR A 237 -7.93 1.00 23.32
C TYR A 237 -7.43 -0.20 22.51
N GLY A 238 -6.18 -0.20 22.02
CA GLY A 238 -5.68 -1.22 21.10
C GLY A 238 -5.67 -2.63 21.69
N ALA A 239 -5.15 -2.81 22.89
CA ALA A 239 -5.13 -4.11 23.56
C ALA A 239 -6.54 -4.66 23.84
N GLU A 240 -7.48 -3.81 24.25
CA GLU A 240 -8.88 -4.20 24.47
C GLU A 240 -9.56 -4.61 23.15
N ALA A 241 -9.34 -3.84 22.08
CA ALA A 241 -9.86 -4.16 20.76
C ALA A 241 -9.35 -5.53 20.26
N LEU A 242 -8.09 -5.86 20.50
CA LEU A 242 -7.53 -7.18 20.15
C LEU A 242 -8.10 -8.30 21.01
N LEU A 243 -8.28 -8.09 22.32
CA LEU A 243 -8.91 -9.06 23.21
C LEU A 243 -10.36 -9.35 22.82
N GLU A 244 -11.09 -8.37 22.26
CA GLU A 244 -12.40 -8.60 21.65
C GLU A 244 -12.26 -9.33 20.29
N ALA A 245 -11.31 -8.92 19.45
CA ALA A 245 -11.16 -9.44 18.09
C ALA A 245 -10.67 -10.89 18.00
N ILE A 246 -10.16 -11.51 19.08
CA ILE A 246 -9.89 -12.95 19.09
C ILE A 246 -11.15 -13.79 18.87
N ASP A 247 -12.34 -13.24 19.13
CA ASP A 247 -13.62 -13.91 18.90
C ASP A 247 -14.31 -13.43 17.62
N ALA A 248 -13.58 -12.72 16.74
CA ALA A 248 -14.10 -12.25 15.46
C ALA A 248 -14.65 -13.40 14.60
N PRO A 249 -15.74 -13.20 13.84
CA PRO A 249 -16.21 -14.19 12.86
C PRO A 249 -15.15 -14.51 11.79
N SER A 250 -14.34 -13.52 11.41
CA SER A 250 -13.25 -13.67 10.46
C SER A 250 -12.09 -14.48 11.04
N LYS A 251 -11.71 -15.58 10.38
CA LYS A 251 -10.50 -16.33 10.75
C LYS A 251 -9.20 -15.53 10.55
N TYR A 252 -9.18 -14.61 9.58
CA TYR A 252 -8.05 -13.70 9.35
C TYR A 252 -7.95 -12.67 10.47
N GLY A 253 -9.10 -12.15 10.91
CA GLY A 253 -9.22 -11.29 12.07
C GLY A 253 -8.70 -11.96 13.33
N ARG A 254 -9.14 -13.19 13.61
CA ARG A 254 -8.69 -13.97 14.76
C ARG A 254 -7.19 -14.27 14.72
N ARG A 255 -6.64 -14.69 13.56
CA ARG A 255 -5.19 -14.87 13.36
C ARG A 255 -4.42 -13.60 13.76
N SER A 256 -4.82 -12.48 13.18
CA SER A 256 -4.19 -11.18 13.39
C SER A 256 -4.33 -10.71 14.85
N ALA A 257 -5.47 -10.98 15.50
CA ALA A 257 -5.68 -10.67 16.90
C ALA A 257 -4.78 -11.51 17.82
N ILE A 258 -4.66 -12.82 17.57
CA ILE A 258 -3.75 -13.71 18.31
C ILE A 258 -2.31 -13.20 18.21
N HIS A 259 -1.86 -12.82 17.01
CA HIS A 259 -0.52 -12.26 16.80
C HIS A 259 -0.36 -10.89 17.47
N GLY A 260 -1.29 -9.95 17.27
CA GLY A 260 -1.23 -8.62 17.89
C GLY A 260 -1.18 -8.67 19.41
N LEU A 261 -1.86 -9.63 20.05
CA LEU A 261 -1.82 -9.83 21.50
C LEU A 261 -0.44 -10.22 22.03
N TYR A 262 0.41 -10.86 21.23
CA TYR A 262 1.81 -11.08 21.59
C TYR A 262 2.53 -9.74 21.80
N HIS A 263 2.43 -8.84 20.81
CA HIS A 263 3.03 -7.51 20.87
C HIS A 263 2.46 -6.67 22.03
N VAL A 264 1.18 -6.82 22.37
CA VAL A 264 0.61 -6.15 23.56
C VAL A 264 1.41 -6.47 24.82
N VAL A 265 1.88 -7.71 25.00
CA VAL A 265 2.65 -8.10 26.19
C VAL A 265 4.09 -7.59 26.16
N GLU A 266 4.66 -7.37 24.97
CA GLU A 266 5.97 -6.72 24.83
C GLU A 266 5.95 -5.28 25.36
N TRP A 267 4.87 -4.54 25.06
CA TRP A 267 4.71 -3.15 25.46
C TRP A 267 4.05 -2.98 26.83
N ILE A 268 3.12 -3.88 27.20
CA ILE A 268 2.37 -3.84 28.45
C ILE A 268 2.53 -5.18 29.21
N PRO A 269 3.71 -5.44 29.82
CA PRO A 269 4.00 -6.72 30.49
C PRO A 269 2.99 -7.09 31.58
N THR A 270 2.33 -6.10 32.21
CA THR A 270 1.30 -6.32 33.23
C THR A 270 0.04 -6.99 32.68
N MET A 271 -0.21 -6.95 31.36
CA MET A 271 -1.32 -7.64 30.71
C MET A 271 -1.06 -9.13 30.46
N ARG A 272 0.18 -9.62 30.65
CA ARG A 272 0.60 -11.00 30.36
C ARG A 272 -0.40 -12.05 30.84
N GLY A 273 -0.78 -12.00 32.12
CA GLY A 273 -1.68 -12.99 32.71
C GLY A 273 -3.07 -12.98 32.05
N ARG A 274 -3.60 -11.80 31.72
CA ARG A 274 -4.89 -11.65 31.05
C ARG A 274 -4.85 -12.14 29.61
N VAL A 275 -3.80 -11.77 28.86
CA VAL A 275 -3.61 -12.19 27.47
C VAL A 275 -3.46 -13.70 27.37
N VAL A 276 -2.58 -14.31 28.19
CA VAL A 276 -2.39 -15.77 28.22
C VAL A 276 -3.69 -16.49 28.56
N ALA A 277 -4.45 -15.98 29.54
CA ALA A 277 -5.75 -16.56 29.90
C ALA A 277 -6.75 -16.48 28.73
N ALA A 278 -6.80 -15.34 28.03
CA ALA A 278 -7.67 -15.15 26.87
C ALA A 278 -7.30 -16.08 25.71
N LEU A 279 -6.01 -16.18 25.34
CA LEU A 279 -5.53 -17.08 24.29
C LEU A 279 -5.83 -18.55 24.60
N ARG A 280 -5.61 -18.97 25.85
CA ARG A 280 -5.94 -20.35 26.29
C ARG A 280 -7.43 -20.63 26.29
N HIS A 281 -8.25 -19.65 26.66
CA HIS A 281 -9.70 -19.77 26.59
C HIS A 281 -10.15 -19.91 25.13
N HIS A 282 -9.68 -19.00 24.28
CA HIS A 282 -9.94 -18.98 22.86
C HIS A 282 -9.56 -20.30 22.19
N ALA A 283 -8.35 -20.82 22.44
CA ALA A 283 -7.90 -22.11 21.91
C ALA A 283 -8.84 -23.29 22.23
N ARG A 284 -9.55 -23.28 23.37
CA ARG A 284 -10.51 -24.35 23.71
C ARG A 284 -11.78 -24.29 22.86
N LEU A 285 -12.15 -23.10 22.40
CA LEU A 285 -13.38 -22.84 21.66
C LEU A 285 -13.15 -22.72 20.16
N GLU A 286 -11.92 -22.43 19.73
CA GLU A 286 -11.58 -22.17 18.34
C GLU A 286 -11.91 -23.38 17.44
N PRO A 287 -12.82 -23.23 16.47
CA PRO A 287 -13.20 -24.31 15.56
C PRO A 287 -12.10 -24.65 14.54
N ASP A 288 -11.27 -23.70 14.14
CA ASP A 288 -10.19 -23.93 13.18
C ASP A 288 -8.97 -24.58 13.87
N PRO A 289 -8.55 -25.79 13.47
CA PRO A 289 -7.43 -26.48 14.10
C PRO A 289 -6.10 -25.72 14.04
N GLN A 290 -5.82 -24.97 12.97
CA GLN A 290 -4.58 -24.22 12.82
C GLN A 290 -4.56 -23.02 13.78
N LEU A 291 -5.68 -22.30 13.89
CA LEU A 291 -5.79 -21.19 14.83
C LEU A 291 -5.78 -21.64 16.29
N ARG A 292 -6.38 -22.80 16.57
CA ARG A 292 -6.31 -23.42 17.89
C ARG A 292 -4.85 -23.70 18.28
N GLU A 293 -4.10 -24.35 17.42
CA GLU A 293 -2.68 -24.64 17.66
C GLU A 293 -1.87 -23.35 17.82
N PHE A 294 -2.09 -22.38 16.93
CA PHE A 294 -1.44 -21.09 16.97
C PHE A 294 -1.70 -20.34 18.28
N ALA A 295 -2.94 -20.30 18.78
CA ALA A 295 -3.28 -19.68 20.06
C ALA A 295 -2.62 -20.39 21.26
N VAL A 296 -2.52 -21.72 21.23
CA VAL A 296 -1.80 -22.50 22.27
C VAL A 296 -0.32 -22.15 22.26
N GLN A 297 0.32 -22.21 21.09
CA GLN A 297 1.75 -21.90 20.93
C GLN A 297 2.04 -20.48 21.38
N MET A 298 1.27 -19.50 20.88
CA MET A 298 1.42 -18.09 21.26
C MET A 298 1.29 -17.87 22.77
N SER A 299 0.32 -18.53 23.42
CA SER A 299 0.17 -18.43 24.89
C SER A 299 1.40 -18.98 25.64
N SER A 300 2.03 -20.04 25.12
CA SER A 300 3.24 -20.63 25.68
C SER A 300 4.46 -19.72 25.46
N ASP A 301 4.58 -19.12 24.27
CA ASP A 301 5.69 -18.23 23.93
C ASP A 301 5.68 -16.97 24.80
N ILE A 302 4.50 -16.36 25.00
CA ILE A 302 4.30 -15.23 25.91
C ILE A 302 4.71 -15.57 27.35
N GLU A 303 4.35 -16.75 27.85
CA GLU A 303 4.74 -17.18 29.21
C GLU A 303 6.24 -17.38 29.35
N ARG A 304 6.89 -17.90 28.30
CA ARG A 304 8.34 -18.13 28.27
C ARG A 304 9.13 -16.88 27.90
N SER A 305 8.46 -15.81 27.47
CA SER A 305 9.09 -14.64 26.85
C SER A 305 10.04 -15.04 25.71
N ALA A 306 9.58 -15.98 24.87
CA ALA A 306 10.28 -16.47 23.69
C ALA A 306 9.77 -15.77 22.44
N ASP A 307 10.57 -15.77 21.36
CA ASP A 307 10.12 -15.30 20.05
C ASP A 307 8.87 -16.07 19.62
N HIS A 308 7.90 -15.35 19.06
CA HIS A 308 6.65 -15.96 18.63
C HIS A 308 6.88 -16.88 17.42
N VAL A 309 6.09 -17.95 17.35
CA VAL A 309 6.01 -18.80 16.15
C VAL A 309 5.53 -18.03 14.91
N ASP A 310 5.88 -18.54 13.73
CA ASP A 310 5.34 -18.05 12.46
C ASP A 310 3.83 -18.21 12.42
N GLU A 311 3.16 -17.26 11.78
CA GLU A 311 1.72 -17.31 11.64
C GLU A 311 1.27 -18.38 10.63
N PRO A 312 0.13 -19.03 10.88
CA PRO A 312 -0.43 -19.97 9.91
C PRO A 312 -0.87 -19.26 8.63
N VAL A 313 -0.50 -19.85 7.49
CA VAL A 313 -0.98 -19.45 6.16
C VAL A 313 -2.10 -20.39 5.74
N PHE A 314 -3.29 -19.85 5.52
CA PHE A 314 -4.44 -20.64 5.12
C PHE A 314 -4.33 -21.11 3.66
N PRO A 315 -4.92 -22.26 3.30
CA PRO A 315 -4.82 -22.81 1.95
C PRO A 315 -5.27 -21.83 0.84
N GLU A 316 -6.29 -21.02 1.08
CA GLU A 316 -6.81 -20.06 0.10
C GLU A 316 -5.95 -18.79 -0.07
N GLU A 317 -4.93 -18.59 0.77
CA GLU A 317 -3.99 -17.45 0.64
C GLU A 317 -2.81 -17.75 -0.29
N ARG A 318 -2.68 -19.00 -0.74
CA ARG A 318 -1.62 -19.45 -1.65
C ARG A 318 -2.01 -19.12 -3.09
#